data_AF-A0A818I8W7-F1
#
_entry.id   AF-A0A818I8W7-F1
#
_cell.length_a   1.000
_cell.length_b   1.000
_cell.length_c   1.000
_cell.angle_alpha   90.00
_cell.angle_beta   90.00
_cell.angle_gamma   90.00
#
_symmetry.space_group_name_H-M   'P 1'
#
loop_
_entity.id
_entity.type
_entity.pdbx_description
1 polymer ?
#
loop_
_entity_poly.entity_id
_entity_poly.type
_entity_poly.pdbx_seq_one_letter_code
_entity_poly.pdbx_strand_id
1 'polypeptide(L)'
;MLVYIIVLTVFSVYIISSFVFLRKPHFIHKRRRPAFIARNIAHRGGTIISCDHNLTNEELLRIPLLKDVFERYPTIPINIDVKENNDELIRQISKLIQEYQREDLTYWGSFNHVICQKLTTENSHIVRFCSLKEAVGITIAYWLGLLPFIPLKPGAFEVPIPGEVSQKAARNLNWKFKMLFYVAERALNNKSMFVHLQRRGISVYVWILNNEQEFEYAIQHMCVTGIMTDYPSRLRNYLTSKEHEFILN
;
A
#
# COMPACT_ATOMS: atom_id res chain seq x y z
N MET A 1 27.64 -37.61 13.30
CA MET A 1 26.56 -38.07 12.39
C MET A 1 25.17 -37.65 12.86
N LEU A 2 24.76 -37.96 14.10
CA LEU A 2 23.42 -37.62 14.62
C LEU A 2 23.09 -36.11 14.59
N VAL A 3 24.00 -35.25 15.06
CA VAL A 3 23.80 -33.78 15.04
C VAL A 3 23.53 -33.25 13.64
N TYR A 4 24.25 -33.76 12.64
CA TYR A 4 24.08 -33.37 11.24
C TYR A 4 22.71 -33.78 10.70
N ILE A 5 22.25 -35.00 11.00
CA ILE A 5 20.92 -35.48 10.61
C ILE A 5 19.83 -34.60 11.25
N ILE A 6 19.98 -34.23 12.52
CA ILE A 6 19.03 -33.34 13.21
C ILE A 6 19.00 -31.96 12.53
N VAL A 7 20.16 -31.36 12.28
CA VAL A 7 20.25 -30.04 11.62
C VAL A 7 19.60 -30.07 10.23
N LEU A 8 19.90 -31.08 9.42
CA LEU A 8 19.28 -31.23 8.10
C LEU A 8 17.76 -31.41 8.19
N THR A 9 17.29 -32.20 9.15
CA THR A 9 15.86 -32.46 9.33
C THR A 9 15.14 -31.17 9.71
N VAL A 10 15.65 -30.43 10.70
CA VAL A 10 15.08 -29.14 11.14
C VAL A 10 15.06 -28.14 9.98
N PHE A 11 16.15 -28.04 9.23
CA PHE A 11 16.25 -27.13 8.09
C PHE A 11 15.28 -27.51 6.96
N SER A 12 15.12 -28.80 6.68
CA SER A 12 14.17 -29.30 5.67
C SER A 12 12.73 -29.02 6.08
N VAL A 13 12.37 -29.27 7.34
CA VAL A 13 11.05 -28.96 7.88
C VAL A 13 10.78 -27.46 7.84
N TYR A 14 11.78 -26.62 8.15
CA TYR A 14 11.67 -25.17 8.03
C TYR A 14 11.36 -24.73 6.59
N ILE A 15 12.13 -25.21 5.59
CA ILE A 15 11.90 -24.83 4.20
C ILE A 15 10.50 -25.27 3.74
N ILE A 16 10.11 -26.50 4.03
CA ILE A 16 8.80 -27.04 3.65
C ILE A 16 7.67 -26.24 4.31
N SER A 17 7.74 -26.02 5.62
CA SER A 17 6.72 -25.27 6.36
C SER A 17 6.63 -23.81 5.91
N SER A 18 7.77 -23.14 5.73
CA SER A 18 7.83 -21.78 5.20
C SER A 18 7.16 -21.70 3.83
N PHE A 19 7.48 -22.60 2.90
CA PHE A 19 6.89 -22.64 1.58
C PHE A 19 5.37 -22.90 1.59
N VAL A 20 4.93 -23.87 2.39
CA VAL A 20 3.50 -24.22 2.53
C VAL A 20 2.72 -23.04 3.10
N PHE A 21 3.19 -22.45 4.20
CA PHE A 21 2.49 -21.34 4.86
C PHE A 21 2.59 -20.03 4.07
N LEU A 22 3.64 -19.83 3.27
CA LEU A 22 3.70 -18.72 2.32
C LEU A 22 2.58 -18.81 1.29
N ARG A 23 2.29 -20.03 0.78
CA ARG A 23 1.20 -20.22 -0.18
C ARG A 23 -0.17 -20.25 0.47
N LYS A 24 -0.29 -20.83 1.67
CA LYS A 24 -1.54 -21.02 2.42
C LYS A 24 -1.42 -20.45 3.83
N PRO A 25 -1.41 -19.11 3.99
CA PRO A 25 -1.27 -18.47 5.30
C PRO A 25 -2.41 -18.77 6.27
N HIS A 26 -3.57 -19.21 5.76
CA HIS A 26 -4.78 -19.52 6.52
C HIS A 26 -4.63 -20.69 7.51
N PHE A 27 -3.58 -21.50 7.38
CA PHE A 27 -3.28 -22.54 8.38
C PHE A 27 -2.83 -21.96 9.73
N ILE A 28 -2.28 -20.76 9.73
CA ILE A 28 -1.68 -20.13 10.92
C ILE A 28 -2.22 -18.73 11.21
N HIS A 29 -2.81 -18.05 10.22
CA HIS A 29 -3.42 -16.73 10.36
C HIS A 29 -4.90 -16.76 10.03
N LYS A 30 -5.72 -16.08 10.83
CA LYS A 30 -7.11 -15.80 10.46
C LYS A 30 -7.15 -14.87 9.25
N ARG A 31 -8.10 -15.11 8.34
CA ARG A 31 -8.34 -14.23 7.21
C ARG A 31 -8.91 -12.91 7.71
N ARG A 32 -8.31 -11.79 7.33
CA ARG A 32 -8.86 -10.45 7.56
C ARG A 32 -9.65 -10.00 6.34
N ARG A 33 -10.69 -9.21 6.57
CA ARG A 33 -11.34 -8.44 5.51
C ARG A 33 -10.64 -7.09 5.43
N PRO A 34 -10.18 -6.64 4.25
CA PRO A 34 -9.75 -5.25 4.07
C PRO A 34 -10.91 -4.31 4.44
N ALA A 35 -10.62 -3.12 4.96
CA ALA A 35 -11.68 -2.13 5.23
C ALA A 35 -12.38 -1.74 3.92
N PHE A 36 -11.60 -1.54 2.86
CA PHE A 36 -12.08 -1.39 1.50
C PHE A 36 -11.05 -1.91 0.48
N ILE A 37 -11.52 -2.12 -0.75
CA ILE A 37 -10.71 -2.47 -1.90
C ILE A 37 -10.90 -1.37 -2.95
N ALA A 38 -9.84 -0.64 -3.26
CA ALA A 38 -9.83 0.37 -4.31
C ALA A 38 -8.84 -0.01 -5.40
N ARG A 39 -9.32 -0.24 -6.63
CA ARG A 39 -8.45 -0.50 -7.80
C ARG A 39 -7.83 0.78 -8.37
N ASN A 40 -8.56 1.89 -8.26
CA ASN A 40 -8.19 3.21 -8.78
C ASN A 40 -8.21 4.22 -7.63
N ILE A 41 -7.05 4.75 -7.29
CA ILE A 41 -6.86 5.71 -6.20
C ILE A 41 -6.32 7.01 -6.79
N ALA A 42 -7.05 8.11 -6.60
CA ALA A 42 -6.62 9.42 -7.06
C ALA A 42 -5.56 10.00 -6.10
N HIS A 43 -4.31 10.03 -6.53
CA HIS A 43 -3.21 10.62 -5.74
C HIS A 43 -3.45 12.12 -5.61
N ARG A 44 -3.62 12.61 -4.36
CA ARG A 44 -3.95 14.02 -4.05
C ARG A 44 -5.21 14.55 -4.75
N GLY A 45 -6.18 13.67 -5.04
CA GLY A 45 -7.38 14.03 -5.81
C GLY A 45 -7.18 14.02 -7.33
N GLY A 46 -5.97 13.68 -7.81
CA GLY A 46 -5.56 13.71 -9.21
C GLY A 46 -5.06 15.10 -9.64
N THR A 47 -4.35 15.16 -10.75
CA THR A 47 -3.88 16.44 -11.36
C THR A 47 -5.04 17.27 -11.92
N ILE A 48 -6.27 16.78 -11.83
CA ILE A 48 -7.47 17.36 -12.41
C ILE A 48 -8.39 17.92 -11.32
N ILE A 49 -7.83 18.77 -10.45
CA ILE A 49 -8.65 19.79 -9.77
C ILE A 49 -9.19 20.80 -10.81
N SER A 50 -8.73 20.76 -12.07
CA SER A 50 -9.09 21.69 -13.14
C SER A 50 -10.31 21.35 -14.01
N CYS A 51 -11.13 20.33 -13.70
CA CYS A 51 -12.28 19.95 -14.55
C CYS A 51 -13.65 20.45 -14.05
N ASP A 52 -13.74 21.03 -12.86
CA ASP A 52 -14.97 21.72 -12.48
C ASP A 52 -14.88 23.16 -13.03
N HIS A 53 -15.38 23.36 -14.24
CA HIS A 53 -15.40 24.66 -14.92
C HIS A 53 -16.17 25.75 -14.14
N ASN A 54 -16.83 25.37 -13.05
CA ASN A 54 -17.57 26.27 -12.18
C ASN A 54 -16.75 26.81 -11.00
N LEU A 55 -15.52 26.33 -10.80
CA LEU A 55 -14.66 26.81 -9.71
C LEU A 55 -13.89 28.06 -10.15
N THR A 56 -13.86 29.05 -9.27
CA THR A 56 -13.03 30.25 -9.43
C THR A 56 -11.55 29.94 -9.24
N ASN A 57 -10.65 30.77 -9.77
CA ASN A 57 -9.21 30.62 -9.57
C ASN A 57 -8.81 30.64 -8.08
N GLU A 58 -9.55 31.35 -7.23
CA GLU A 58 -9.30 31.37 -5.78
C GLU A 58 -9.70 30.04 -5.12
N GLU A 59 -10.80 29.42 -5.54
CA GLU A 59 -11.22 28.10 -5.07
C GLU A 59 -10.27 26.99 -5.53
N LEU A 60 -9.70 27.12 -6.73
CA LEU A 60 -8.69 26.19 -7.26
C LEU A 60 -7.35 26.25 -6.49
N LEU A 61 -7.03 27.39 -5.88
CA LEU A 61 -5.78 27.59 -5.13
C LEU A 61 -5.93 27.33 -3.62
N ARG A 62 -7.16 27.23 -3.12
CA ARG A 62 -7.41 26.95 -1.71
C ARG A 62 -7.07 25.49 -1.39
N ILE A 63 -6.21 25.29 -0.40
CA ILE A 63 -5.96 23.96 0.15
C ILE A 63 -7.24 23.52 0.89
N PRO A 64 -7.88 22.40 0.49
CA PRO A 64 -9.11 21.95 1.13
C PRO A 64 -8.86 21.49 2.56
N LEU A 65 -9.82 21.75 3.45
CA LEU A 65 -9.79 21.15 4.79
C LEU A 65 -10.19 19.68 4.67
N LEU A 66 -9.69 18.83 5.57
CA LEU A 66 -10.10 17.43 5.64
C LEU A 66 -11.63 17.30 5.82
N LYS A 67 -12.21 18.21 6.61
CA LYS A 67 -13.66 18.33 6.81
C LYS A 67 -14.41 18.53 5.48
N ASP A 68 -13.93 19.42 4.62
CA ASP A 68 -14.56 19.72 3.32
C ASP A 68 -14.54 18.47 2.42
N VAL A 69 -13.43 17.73 2.42
CA VAL A 69 -13.31 16.46 1.68
C VAL A 69 -14.31 15.41 2.22
N PHE A 70 -14.42 15.34 3.53
CA PHE A 70 -15.31 14.44 4.25
C PHE A 70 -16.80 14.70 3.96
N GLU A 71 -17.19 15.96 3.88
CA GLU A 71 -18.55 16.39 3.52
C GLU A 71 -18.86 16.15 2.05
N ARG A 72 -17.89 16.45 1.16
CA ARG A 72 -18.07 16.30 -0.28
C ARG A 72 -18.17 14.83 -0.72
N TYR A 73 -17.45 13.93 -0.04
CA TYR A 73 -17.33 12.53 -0.43
C TYR A 73 -17.70 11.56 0.70
N PRO A 74 -18.97 11.53 1.15
CA PRO A 74 -19.40 10.78 2.33
C PRO A 74 -19.12 9.26 2.25
N THR A 75 -19.23 8.69 1.05
CA THR A 75 -19.15 7.23 0.84
C THR A 75 -17.87 6.77 0.15
N ILE A 76 -16.99 7.70 -0.26
CA ILE A 76 -15.76 7.36 -0.97
C ILE A 76 -14.67 7.02 0.06
N PRO A 77 -13.95 5.90 -0.09
CA PRO A 77 -12.82 5.62 0.77
C PRO A 77 -11.71 6.65 0.66
N ILE A 78 -11.12 7.04 1.79
CA ILE A 78 -10.07 8.06 1.86
C ILE A 78 -8.82 7.46 2.48
N ASN A 79 -7.66 7.76 1.89
CA ASN A 79 -6.36 7.38 2.43
C ASN A 79 -5.59 8.64 2.88
N ILE A 80 -5.28 8.71 4.17
CA ILE A 80 -4.71 9.88 4.84
C ILE A 80 -3.25 9.61 5.21
N ASP A 81 -2.33 10.35 4.59
CA ASP A 81 -0.91 10.29 4.91
C ASP A 81 -0.51 11.42 5.86
N VAL A 82 -0.31 11.08 7.14
CA VAL A 82 0.09 12.01 8.19
C VAL A 82 1.59 12.27 8.10
N LYS A 83 1.93 13.49 7.70
CA LYS A 83 3.33 13.90 7.45
C LYS A 83 4.07 14.40 8.69
N GLU A 84 3.34 14.90 9.69
CA GLU A 84 3.93 15.54 10.86
C GLU A 84 3.74 14.71 12.13
N ASN A 85 4.78 14.67 12.96
CA ASN A 85 4.75 14.03 14.26
C ASN A 85 4.18 15.00 15.31
N ASN A 86 2.86 15.19 15.29
CA ASN A 86 2.14 16.09 16.19
C ASN A 86 0.92 15.38 16.78
N ASP A 87 0.89 15.25 18.11
CA ASP A 87 -0.16 14.50 18.81
C ASP A 87 -1.52 15.19 18.73
N GLU A 88 -1.54 16.52 18.75
CA GLU A 88 -2.78 17.29 18.59
C GLU A 88 -3.35 17.11 17.18
N LEU A 89 -2.51 17.14 16.15
CA LEU A 89 -2.94 16.87 14.78
C LEU A 89 -3.55 15.46 14.65
N ILE A 90 -2.87 14.45 15.21
CA ILE A 90 -3.34 13.05 15.19
C ILE A 90 -4.71 12.93 15.88
N ARG A 91 -4.87 13.55 17.04
CA ARG A 91 -6.12 13.57 17.80
C ARG A 91 -7.25 14.25 17.04
N GLN A 92 -6.98 15.38 16.39
CA GLN A 92 -7.98 16.10 15.58
C GLN A 92 -8.39 15.31 14.33
N ILE A 93 -7.46 14.62 13.66
CA ILE A 93 -7.77 13.72 12.55
C ILE A 93 -8.66 12.56 13.04
N SER A 94 -8.29 11.91 14.15
CA SER A 94 -9.07 10.82 14.74
C SER A 94 -10.50 11.26 15.08
N LYS A 95 -10.63 12.43 15.72
CA LYS A 95 -11.93 13.02 16.07
C LYS A 95 -12.79 13.28 14.83
N LEU A 96 -12.22 13.84 13.75
CA LEU A 96 -12.96 14.07 12.51
C LEU A 96 -13.40 12.76 11.85
N ILE A 97 -12.57 11.72 11.86
CA ILE A 97 -12.95 10.41 11.29
C ILE A 97 -14.13 9.82 12.06
N GLN A 98 -14.11 9.91 13.39
CA GLN A 98 -15.19 9.45 14.26
C GLN A 98 -16.48 10.28 14.10
N GLU A 99 -16.37 11.61 14.05
CA GLU A 99 -17.50 12.53 13.88
C GLU A 99 -18.28 12.25 12.58
N TYR A 100 -17.55 11.90 11.52
CA TYR A 100 -18.14 11.52 10.23
C TYR A 100 -18.38 10.01 10.07
N GLN A 101 -18.17 9.20 11.13
CA GLN A 101 -18.45 7.75 11.18
C GLN A 101 -17.84 6.96 10.00
N ARG A 102 -16.57 7.23 9.70
CA ARG A 102 -15.88 6.69 8.51
C ARG A 102 -14.62 5.90 8.81
N GLU A 103 -14.52 5.32 10.00
CA GLU A 103 -13.42 4.44 10.41
C GLU A 103 -13.24 3.25 9.45
N ASP A 104 -14.33 2.68 8.94
CA ASP A 104 -14.32 1.55 8.00
C ASP A 104 -14.03 1.94 6.55
N LEU A 105 -14.07 3.24 6.22
CA LEU A 105 -13.81 3.78 4.89
C LEU A 105 -12.52 4.60 4.84
N THR A 106 -11.76 4.66 5.93
CA THR A 106 -10.56 5.49 6.01
C THR A 106 -9.34 4.63 6.31
N TYR A 107 -8.33 4.76 5.47
CA TYR A 107 -6.97 4.41 5.84
C TYR A 107 -6.23 5.64 6.31
N TRP A 108 -5.36 5.45 7.30
CA TRP A 108 -4.41 6.48 7.71
C TRP A 108 -3.03 5.87 7.96
N GLY A 109 -1.99 6.69 7.94
CA GLY A 109 -0.65 6.17 8.19
C GLY A 109 0.42 7.21 7.95
N SER A 110 1.66 6.76 7.95
CA SER A 110 2.82 7.58 7.65
C SER A 110 4.02 6.71 7.29
N PHE A 111 4.97 7.25 6.54
CA PHE A 111 6.28 6.62 6.38
C PHE A 111 7.02 6.47 7.71
N ASN A 112 6.78 7.38 8.67
CA ASN A 112 7.42 7.37 9.97
C ASN A 112 6.76 6.35 10.91
N HIS A 113 7.56 5.39 11.39
CA HIS A 113 7.08 4.35 12.30
C HIS A 113 6.57 4.90 13.64
N VAL A 114 7.18 5.97 14.17
CA VAL A 114 6.74 6.60 15.43
C VAL A 114 5.35 7.20 15.27
N ILE A 115 5.07 7.85 14.13
CA ILE A 115 3.74 8.38 13.82
C ILE A 115 2.75 7.21 13.73
N CYS A 116 3.06 6.14 13.01
CA CYS A 116 2.18 4.96 12.93
C CYS A 116 1.86 4.32 14.30
N GLN A 117 2.82 4.32 15.23
CA GLN A 117 2.58 3.87 16.60
C GLN A 117 1.59 4.79 17.33
N LYS A 118 1.79 6.11 17.24
CA LYS A 118 0.88 7.11 17.81
C LYS A 118 -0.54 7.00 17.23
N LEU A 119 -0.66 6.86 15.91
CA LEU A 119 -1.95 6.61 15.24
C LEU A 119 -2.64 5.36 15.81
N THR A 120 -1.91 4.24 15.92
CA THR A 120 -2.48 2.99 16.46
C THR A 120 -2.95 3.15 17.91
N THR A 121 -2.20 3.90 18.73
CA THR A 121 -2.55 4.17 20.13
C THR A 121 -3.76 5.11 20.24
N GLU A 122 -3.84 6.13 19.39
CA GLU A 122 -4.94 7.10 19.36
C GLU A 122 -6.26 6.43 18.98
N ASN A 123 -6.27 5.65 17.89
CA ASN A 123 -7.48 4.96 17.45
C ASN A 123 -7.14 3.67 16.70
N SER A 124 -7.31 2.54 17.40
CA SER A 124 -7.04 1.21 16.84
C SER A 124 -8.14 0.65 15.92
N HIS A 125 -9.30 1.32 15.83
CA HIS A 125 -10.38 0.94 14.91
C HIS A 125 -10.09 1.38 13.48
N ILE A 126 -9.34 2.48 13.29
CA ILE A 126 -8.97 2.96 11.96
C ILE A 126 -7.81 2.12 11.43
N VAL A 127 -8.02 1.50 10.27
CA VAL A 127 -7.00 0.66 9.65
C VAL A 127 -5.86 1.53 9.13
N ARG A 128 -4.63 1.08 9.38
CA ARG A 128 -3.43 1.77 8.90
C ARG A 128 -2.68 1.03 7.80
N PHE A 129 -1.98 1.81 6.98
CA PHE A 129 -0.96 1.28 6.08
C PHE A 129 0.41 1.10 6.77
N CYS A 130 1.30 0.34 6.14
CA CYS A 130 2.65 0.06 6.62
C CYS A 130 3.51 1.33 6.69
N SER A 131 4.29 1.48 7.76
CA SER A 131 5.41 2.42 7.75
C SER A 131 6.59 1.88 6.93
N LEU A 132 7.57 2.74 6.60
CA LEU A 132 8.76 2.31 5.85
C LEU A 132 9.52 1.18 6.58
N LYS A 133 9.66 1.30 7.90
CA LYS A 133 10.31 0.28 8.74
C LYS A 133 9.61 -1.07 8.64
N GLU A 134 8.28 -1.07 8.62
CA GLU A 134 7.49 -2.29 8.52
C GLU A 134 7.55 -2.87 7.11
N ALA A 135 7.49 -2.04 6.07
CA ALA A 135 7.60 -2.49 4.68
C ALA A 135 8.94 -3.17 4.41
N VAL A 136 10.04 -2.57 4.89
CA VAL A 136 11.38 -3.16 4.83
C VAL A 136 11.47 -4.45 5.66
N GLY A 137 10.93 -4.44 6.89
CA GLY A 137 10.91 -5.63 7.74
C GLY A 137 10.14 -6.81 7.14
N ILE A 138 8.98 -6.55 6.54
CA ILE A 138 8.18 -7.54 5.79
C ILE A 138 8.99 -8.11 4.62
N THR A 139 9.69 -7.24 3.89
CA THR A 139 10.51 -7.64 2.74
C THR A 139 11.68 -8.52 3.18
N ILE A 140 12.41 -8.13 4.23
CA ILE A 140 13.50 -8.95 4.77
C ILE A 140 12.95 -10.30 5.26
N ALA A 141 11.84 -10.30 6.00
CA ALA A 141 11.21 -11.52 6.48
C ALA A 141 10.75 -12.43 5.32
N TYR A 142 10.29 -11.86 4.20
CA TYR A 142 9.94 -12.62 3.01
C TYR A 142 11.16 -13.35 2.46
N TRP A 143 12.26 -12.64 2.26
CA TRP A 143 13.49 -13.21 1.70
C TRP A 143 14.17 -14.22 2.62
N LEU A 144 14.02 -14.07 3.94
CA LEU A 144 14.48 -15.06 4.91
C LEU A 144 13.57 -16.29 5.03
N GLY A 145 12.36 -16.26 4.45
CA GLY A 145 11.34 -17.31 4.63
C GLY A 145 10.58 -17.24 5.96
N LEU A 146 10.71 -16.14 6.70
CA LEU A 146 10.08 -15.93 8.01
C LEU A 146 8.70 -15.26 7.92
N LEU A 147 8.40 -14.56 6.82
CA LEU A 147 7.14 -13.82 6.66
C LEU A 147 5.88 -14.63 6.98
N PRO A 148 5.76 -15.93 6.60
CA PRO A 148 4.59 -16.72 6.93
C PRO A 148 4.33 -16.80 8.43
N PHE A 149 5.37 -16.81 9.27
CA PHE A 149 5.25 -17.00 10.71
C PHE A 149 5.01 -15.69 11.47
N ILE A 150 5.18 -14.53 10.84
CA ILE A 150 5.08 -13.23 11.50
C ILE A 150 3.65 -12.69 11.42
N PRO A 151 2.98 -12.36 12.54
CA PRO A 151 1.70 -11.66 12.51
C PRO A 151 1.91 -10.22 12.04
N LEU A 152 1.12 -9.79 11.06
CA LEU A 152 1.17 -8.44 10.53
C LEU A 152 0.03 -7.62 11.12
N LYS A 153 0.28 -6.37 11.52
CA LYS A 153 -0.75 -5.45 12.03
C LYS A 153 -1.37 -4.55 10.95
N PRO A 154 -0.60 -3.97 10.01
CA PRO A 154 -1.15 -3.07 8.98
C PRO A 154 -2.21 -3.77 8.11
N GLY A 155 -3.18 -3.01 7.61
CA GLY A 155 -4.19 -3.48 6.67
C GLY A 155 -3.90 -3.14 5.22
N ALA A 156 -2.92 -2.27 4.96
CA ALA A 156 -2.43 -1.97 3.62
C ALA A 156 -0.90 -1.90 3.56
N PHE A 157 -0.35 -2.34 2.43
CA PHE A 157 1.06 -2.28 2.08
C PHE A 157 1.19 -1.36 0.87
N GLU A 158 1.78 -0.18 1.09
CA GLU A 158 1.85 0.87 0.09
C GLU A 158 3.30 1.13 -0.29
N VAL A 159 3.66 0.87 -1.55
CA VAL A 159 5.06 0.96 -2.00
C VAL A 159 5.21 1.61 -3.37
N PRO A 160 6.36 2.26 -3.62
CA PRO A 160 6.69 2.70 -4.94
C PRO A 160 7.08 1.52 -5.84
N ILE A 161 6.61 1.53 -7.09
CA ILE A 161 7.06 0.61 -8.14
C ILE A 161 8.20 1.27 -8.95
N PRO A 162 9.14 0.47 -9.50
CA PRO A 162 10.12 0.96 -10.47
C PRO A 162 9.45 1.71 -11.62
N GLY A 163 9.78 2.98 -11.79
CA GLY A 163 9.16 3.87 -12.78
C GLY A 163 9.83 5.24 -12.81
N GLU A 164 9.12 6.24 -13.31
CA GLU A 164 9.67 7.60 -13.44
C GLU A 164 10.12 8.21 -12.10
N VAL A 165 9.34 8.02 -11.03
CA VAL A 165 9.64 8.55 -9.69
C VAL A 165 10.92 7.94 -9.14
N SER A 166 11.08 6.62 -9.30
CA SER A 166 12.27 5.87 -8.92
C SER A 166 13.52 6.36 -9.65
N GLN A 167 13.41 6.57 -10.98
CA GLN A 167 14.51 7.10 -11.79
C GLN A 167 14.90 8.52 -11.36
N LYS A 168 13.92 9.37 -11.05
CA LYS A 168 14.17 10.72 -10.53
C LYS A 168 14.86 10.68 -9.17
N ALA A 169 14.42 9.82 -8.25
CA ALA A 169 15.04 9.63 -6.94
C ALA A 169 16.49 9.12 -7.05
N ALA A 170 16.75 8.22 -8.00
CA ALA A 170 18.08 7.65 -8.21
C ALA A 170 19.03 8.53 -9.05
N ARG A 171 18.57 9.65 -9.60
CA ARG A 171 19.32 10.47 -10.57
C ARG A 171 20.62 11.01 -10.02
N ASN A 172 20.61 11.46 -8.76
CA ASN A 172 21.75 12.11 -8.12
C ASN A 172 22.59 11.14 -7.26
N LEU A 173 22.27 9.83 -7.29
CA LEU A 173 23.01 8.82 -6.53
C LEU A 173 24.27 8.39 -7.28
N ASN A 174 25.35 8.19 -6.53
CA ASN A 174 26.54 7.50 -7.04
C ASN A 174 26.16 6.06 -7.49
N TRP A 175 26.87 5.52 -8.46
CA TRP A 175 26.54 4.24 -9.11
C TRP A 175 26.36 3.08 -8.12
N LYS A 176 27.18 2.99 -7.06
CA LYS A 176 27.03 1.94 -6.02
C LYS A 176 25.69 2.05 -5.28
N PHE A 177 25.33 3.27 -4.89
CA PHE A 177 24.06 3.53 -4.22
C PHE A 177 22.87 3.39 -5.16
N LYS A 178 23.03 3.76 -6.43
CA LYS A 178 22.04 3.56 -7.48
C LYS A 178 21.76 2.07 -7.72
N MET A 179 22.81 1.25 -7.80
CA MET A 179 22.71 -0.21 -7.88
C MET A 179 21.96 -0.77 -6.65
N LEU A 180 22.38 -0.38 -5.45
CA LEU A 180 21.73 -0.82 -4.21
C LEU A 180 20.25 -0.41 -4.15
N PHE A 181 19.94 0.81 -4.59
CA PHE A 181 18.58 1.32 -4.64
C PHE A 181 17.68 0.47 -5.54
N TYR A 182 18.10 0.16 -6.78
CA TYR A 182 17.31 -0.69 -7.67
C TYR A 182 17.16 -2.12 -7.17
N VAL A 183 18.20 -2.67 -6.52
CA VAL A 183 18.11 -3.99 -5.88
C VAL A 183 17.09 -3.96 -4.73
N ALA A 184 17.14 -2.95 -3.87
CA ALA A 184 16.20 -2.79 -2.76
C ALA A 184 14.76 -2.57 -3.24
N GLU A 185 14.57 -1.74 -4.26
CA GLU A 185 13.27 -1.50 -4.87
C GLU A 185 12.68 -2.78 -5.49
N ARG A 186 13.50 -3.54 -6.23
CA ARG A 186 13.07 -4.81 -6.81
C ARG A 186 12.81 -5.88 -5.75
N ALA A 187 13.53 -5.84 -4.62
CA ALA A 187 13.28 -6.72 -3.48
C ALA A 187 11.93 -6.38 -2.80
N LEU A 188 11.60 -5.10 -2.66
CA LEU A 188 10.31 -4.59 -2.14
C LEU A 188 9.15 -4.95 -3.07
N ASN A 189 9.39 -4.93 -4.39
CA ASN A 189 8.38 -5.21 -5.41
C ASN A 189 8.42 -6.68 -5.85
N ASN A 190 7.87 -7.57 -5.02
CA ASN A 190 7.80 -8.99 -5.31
C ASN A 190 6.35 -9.52 -5.40
N LYS A 191 5.98 -10.08 -6.56
CA LYS A 191 4.65 -10.66 -6.83
C LYS A 191 4.20 -11.70 -5.79
N SER A 192 5.08 -12.65 -5.46
CA SER A 192 4.75 -13.74 -4.53
C SER A 192 4.52 -13.20 -3.11
N MET A 193 5.31 -12.23 -2.69
CA MET A 193 5.08 -11.49 -1.43
C MET A 193 3.74 -10.75 -1.45
N PHE A 194 3.42 -10.03 -2.52
CA PHE A 194 2.15 -9.29 -2.65
C PHE A 194 0.93 -10.22 -2.60
N VAL A 195 1.00 -11.35 -3.29
CA VAL A 195 -0.07 -12.36 -3.25
C VAL A 195 -0.20 -12.96 -1.85
N HIS A 196 0.91 -13.20 -1.15
CA HIS A 196 0.87 -13.65 0.25
C HIS A 196 0.19 -12.63 1.17
N LEU A 197 0.55 -11.34 1.06
CA LEU A 197 -0.06 -10.26 1.83
C LEU A 197 -1.56 -10.16 1.56
N GLN A 198 -1.97 -10.19 0.30
CA GLN A 198 -3.39 -10.14 -0.09
C GLN A 198 -4.18 -11.35 0.41
N ARG A 199 -3.59 -12.57 0.41
CA ARG A 199 -4.21 -13.75 1.03
C ARG A 199 -4.43 -13.58 2.53
N ARG A 200 -3.64 -12.75 3.20
CA ARG A 200 -3.81 -12.40 4.61
C ARG A 200 -4.80 -11.25 4.85
N GLY A 201 -5.39 -10.70 3.79
CA GLY A 201 -6.32 -9.58 3.86
C GLY A 201 -5.64 -8.21 3.92
N ILE A 202 -4.38 -8.11 3.49
CA ILE A 202 -3.64 -6.85 3.43
C ILE A 202 -3.68 -6.35 1.98
N SER A 203 -4.28 -5.18 1.75
CA SER A 203 -4.34 -4.56 0.43
C SER A 203 -2.95 -4.12 0.00
N VAL A 204 -2.58 -4.35 -1.26
CA VAL A 204 -1.30 -3.88 -1.82
C VAL A 204 -1.58 -2.75 -2.79
N TYR A 205 -1.18 -1.53 -2.43
CA TYR A 205 -1.32 -0.35 -3.29
C TYR A 205 0.05 0.14 -3.74
N VAL A 206 0.10 0.62 -4.98
CA VAL A 206 1.36 1.10 -5.57
C VAL A 206 1.21 2.50 -6.10
N TRP A 207 2.25 3.30 -5.93
CA TRP A 207 2.24 4.73 -6.22
C TRP A 207 3.59 5.19 -6.80
N ILE A 208 3.71 6.29 -7.51
CA ILE A 208 2.67 6.94 -8.32
C ILE A 208 2.91 6.44 -9.75
N LEU A 209 1.90 5.84 -10.36
CA LEU A 209 1.96 5.35 -11.74
C LEU A 209 1.07 6.25 -12.59
N ASN A 210 1.54 6.62 -13.78
CA ASN A 210 0.85 7.61 -14.61
C ASN A 210 0.67 7.16 -16.07
N ASN A 211 1.38 6.11 -16.50
CA ASN A 211 1.38 5.61 -17.86
C ASN A 211 0.71 4.23 -17.94
N GLU A 212 0.07 3.92 -19.08
CA GLU A 212 -0.66 2.65 -19.25
C GLU A 212 0.25 1.42 -19.18
N GLN A 213 1.51 1.53 -19.62
CA GLN A 213 2.48 0.45 -19.50
C GLN A 213 2.79 0.13 -18.02
N GLU A 214 2.85 1.16 -17.16
CA GLU A 214 3.03 0.98 -15.72
C GLU A 214 1.78 0.35 -15.10
N PHE A 215 0.58 0.75 -15.53
CA PHE A 215 -0.68 0.16 -15.09
C PHE A 215 -0.74 -1.33 -15.43
N GLU A 216 -0.40 -1.69 -16.66
CA GLU A 216 -0.35 -3.08 -17.12
C GLU A 216 0.66 -3.91 -16.33
N TYR A 217 1.85 -3.38 -16.11
CA TYR A 217 2.86 -4.03 -15.28
C TYR A 217 2.36 -4.27 -13.85
N ALA A 218 1.77 -3.25 -13.21
CA ALA A 218 1.27 -3.35 -11.85
C ALA A 218 0.11 -4.36 -11.71
N ILE A 219 -0.84 -4.35 -12.63
CA ILE A 219 -2.02 -5.23 -12.57
C ILE A 219 -1.66 -6.65 -13.01
N GLN A 220 -1.11 -6.84 -14.21
CA GLN A 220 -0.92 -8.17 -14.79
C GLN A 220 0.30 -8.88 -14.22
N HIS A 221 1.42 -8.16 -14.03
CA HIS A 221 2.67 -8.79 -13.61
C HIS A 221 2.78 -8.85 -12.10
N MET A 222 2.50 -7.74 -11.41
CA MET A 222 2.65 -7.63 -9.95
C MET A 222 1.41 -8.05 -9.15
N CYS A 223 0.24 -8.12 -9.79
CA CYS A 223 -1.04 -8.48 -9.16
C CYS A 223 -1.36 -7.60 -7.94
N VAL A 224 -1.18 -6.28 -8.06
CA VAL A 224 -1.51 -5.34 -6.97
C VAL A 224 -3.02 -5.24 -6.75
N THR A 225 -3.43 -4.80 -5.56
CA THR A 225 -4.84 -4.56 -5.24
C THR A 225 -5.37 -3.29 -5.90
N GLY A 226 -4.51 -2.27 -6.03
CA GLY A 226 -4.86 -1.01 -6.68
C GLY A 226 -3.67 -0.11 -6.95
N ILE A 227 -3.91 0.92 -7.75
CA ILE A 227 -2.90 1.87 -8.20
C ILE A 227 -3.28 3.27 -7.76
N MET A 228 -2.32 4.00 -7.20
CA MET A 228 -2.42 5.43 -6.97
C MET A 228 -1.82 6.18 -8.15
N THR A 229 -2.62 7.05 -8.75
CA THR A 229 -2.25 7.77 -9.97
C THR A 229 -2.66 9.23 -9.89
N ASP A 230 -1.89 10.08 -10.55
CA ASP A 230 -2.26 11.47 -10.79
C ASP A 230 -3.37 11.59 -11.86
N TYR A 231 -3.63 10.53 -12.64
CA TYR A 231 -4.59 10.52 -13.76
C TYR A 231 -5.71 9.46 -13.55
N PRO A 232 -6.61 9.65 -12.58
CA PRO A 232 -7.61 8.64 -12.22
C PRO A 232 -8.57 8.29 -13.38
N SER A 233 -8.93 9.25 -14.24
CA SER A 233 -9.76 8.99 -15.43
C SER A 233 -9.06 8.10 -16.44
N ARG A 234 -7.75 8.27 -16.63
CA ARG A 234 -6.94 7.42 -17.52
C ARG A 234 -6.89 5.98 -17.00
N LEU A 235 -6.61 5.82 -15.70
CA LEU A 235 -6.61 4.50 -15.07
C LEU A 235 -8.01 3.85 -15.13
N ARG A 236 -9.09 4.62 -14.94
CA ARG A 236 -10.47 4.11 -15.09
C ARG A 236 -10.73 3.59 -16.50
N ASN A 237 -10.34 4.34 -17.53
CA ASN A 237 -10.52 3.95 -18.93
C ASN A 237 -9.73 2.68 -19.25
N TYR A 238 -8.48 2.59 -18.78
CA TYR A 238 -7.65 1.39 -18.90
C TYR A 238 -8.29 0.16 -18.22
N LEU A 239 -8.77 0.31 -16.98
CA LEU A 239 -9.42 -0.79 -16.27
C LEU A 239 -10.70 -1.26 -16.98
N THR A 240 -11.49 -0.31 -17.49
CA THR A 240 -12.75 -0.60 -18.21
C THR A 240 -12.46 -1.33 -19.52
N SER A 241 -11.44 -0.90 -20.29
CA SER A 241 -11.09 -1.56 -21.56
C SER A 241 -10.64 -3.01 -21.36
N LYS A 242 -9.87 -3.29 -20.29
CA LYS A 242 -9.42 -4.64 -19.95
C LYS A 242 -10.52 -5.54 -19.41
N GLU A 243 -11.50 -5.00 -18.68
CA GLU A 243 -12.68 -5.76 -18.29
C GLU A 243 -13.52 -6.18 -19.51
N HIS A 244 -13.65 -5.30 -20.51
CA HIS A 244 -14.35 -5.63 -21.77
C HIS A 244 -13.61 -6.69 -22.61
N GLU A 245 -12.28 -6.63 -22.72
CA GLU A 245 -11.48 -7.66 -23.40
C GLU A 245 -11.63 -9.05 -22.76
N PHE A 246 -11.83 -9.12 -21.44
CA PHE A 246 -12.01 -10.38 -20.73
C PHE A 246 -13.42 -10.97 -20.91
N ILE A 247 -14.44 -10.14 -21.13
CA ILE A 247 -15.82 -10.61 -21.36
C ILE A 247 -16.02 -11.13 -22.80
N LEU A 248 -15.23 -10.65 -23.76
CA LEU A 248 -15.34 -10.99 -25.17
C LEU A 248 -14.48 -12.18 -25.62
N ASN A 249 -13.61 -12.70 -24.75
CA ASN A 249 -12.76 -13.89 -24.99
C ASN A 249 -13.19 -15.05 -24.09
#